data_AF-A0A534Q5S3-F1
#
_entry.id   AF-A0A534Q5S3-F1
#
_cell.length_a   1.000
_cell.length_b   1.000
_cell.length_c   1.000
_cell.angle_alpha   90.00
_cell.angle_beta   90.00
_cell.angle_gamma   90.00
#
_symmetry.space_group_name_H-M   'P 1'
#
loop_
_entity.id
_entity.type
_entity.pdbx_description
1 polymer ?
#
loop_
_entity_poly.entity_id
_entity_poly.type
_entity_poly.pdbx_seq_one_letter_code
_entity_poly.pdbx_strand_id
1 'polypeptide(L)' 'MAKMIQIRNVPEEVHRKLKVRAAKEGVTLSELLAREARRLAEQPSLEELRERLLSRARVELSIAPAALIRRERDRR' A
#
# COMPACT_ATOMS: atom_id res chain seq x y z
N MET A 1 8.63 4.77 19.79
CA MET A 1 10.09 4.51 19.83
C MET A 1 10.53 4.02 18.46
N ALA A 2 11.62 4.56 17.91
CA ALA A 2 12.18 4.03 16.66
C ALA A 2 12.80 2.64 16.92
N LYS A 3 12.57 1.69 16.01
CA LYS A 3 13.21 0.36 16.05
C LYS A 3 14.12 0.20 14.84
N MET A 4 15.30 -0.37 15.08
CA MET A 4 16.24 -0.71 14.02
C MET A 4 15.86 -2.05 13.39
N ILE A 5 15.90 -2.12 12.05
CA ILE A 5 15.68 -3.35 11.29
C ILE A 5 16.97 -3.68 10.54
N GLN A 6 17.48 -4.91 10.73
CA GLN A 6 18.60 -5.44 9.96
C GLN A 6 18.06 -6.40 8.89
N ILE A 7 18.37 -6.15 7.63
CA ILE A 7 18.01 -7.03 6.51
C ILE A 7 19.24 -7.89 6.18
N ARG A 8 19.11 -9.21 6.27
CA ARG A 8 20.19 -10.17 6.01
C ARG A 8 20.10 -10.73 4.59
N ASN A 9 21.22 -11.23 4.07
CA ASN A 9 21.31 -11.92 2.79
C ASN A 9 20.81 -11.10 1.58
N VAL A 10 21.05 -9.78 1.58
CA VAL A 10 20.72 -8.91 0.45
C VAL A 10 21.75 -9.13 -0.66
N PRO A 11 21.35 -9.55 -1.88
CA PRO A 11 22.28 -9.66 -2.99
C PRO A 11 22.91 -8.30 -3.33
N GLU A 12 24.20 -8.27 -3.65
CA GLU A 12 24.96 -7.03 -3.89
C GLU A 12 24.31 -6.15 -4.97
N GLU A 13 23.80 -6.78 -6.04
CA GLU A 13 23.09 -6.09 -7.13
C GLU A 13 21.84 -5.35 -6.65
N VAL A 14 21.10 -5.92 -5.68
CA VAL A 14 19.91 -5.29 -5.10
C VAL A 14 20.33 -4.12 -4.23
N HIS A 15 21.32 -4.32 -3.37
CA HIS A 15 21.87 -3.27 -2.52
C HIS A 15 22.35 -2.07 -3.34
N ARG A 16 23.10 -2.30 -4.43
CA ARG A 16 23.58 -1.27 -5.34
C ARG A 16 22.44 -0.50 -5.99
N LYS A 17 21.41 -1.20 -6.52
CA LYS A 17 20.24 -0.55 -7.15
C LYS A 17 19.50 0.34 -6.16
N LEU A 18 19.30 -0.13 -4.92
CA LEU A 18 18.64 0.65 -3.88
C LEU A 18 19.45 1.87 -3.47
N LYS A 19 20.77 1.74 -3.35
CA LYS A 19 21.67 2.86 -3.03
C LYS A 19 21.63 3.94 -4.12
N VAL A 20 21.65 3.54 -5.40
CA VAL A 20 21.50 4.48 -6.53
C VAL A 20 20.14 5.18 -6.50
N ARG A 21 19.06 4.45 -6.20
CA ARG A 21 17.71 5.04 -6.07
C ARG A 21 17.66 6.06 -4.94
N ALA A 22 18.18 5.73 -3.76
CA ALA A 22 18.24 6.62 -2.62
C ALA A 22 19.00 7.92 -2.94
N ALA A 23 20.17 7.79 -3.59
CA ALA A 23 20.96 8.94 -4.03
C ALA A 23 20.21 9.84 -5.04
N LYS A 24 19.47 9.24 -5.99
CA LYS A 24 18.64 10.00 -6.95
C LYS A 24 17.51 10.78 -6.27
N GLU A 25 16.96 10.24 -5.19
CA GLU A 25 15.90 10.87 -4.40
C GLU A 25 16.44 11.85 -3.33
N GLY A 26 17.76 11.97 -3.19
CA GLY A 26 18.40 12.84 -2.19
C GLY A 26 18.22 12.34 -0.76
N VAL A 27 17.99 11.05 -0.56
CA VAL A 27 17.78 10.43 0.76
C VAL A 27 18.83 9.35 1.03
N THR A 28 19.02 9.01 2.30
CA THR A 28 19.84 7.85 2.68
C THR A 28 19.13 6.54 2.32
N LEU A 29 19.90 5.46 2.16
CA LEU A 29 19.36 4.13 1.91
C LEU A 29 18.41 3.67 3.04
N SER A 30 18.75 3.99 4.30
CA SER A 30 17.93 3.66 5.45
C SER A 30 16.58 4.39 5.44
N GLU A 31 16.55 5.67 5.04
CA GLU A 31 15.31 6.42 4.90
C GLU A 31 14.43 5.88 3.77
N LEU A 32 15.03 5.56 2.63
CA LEU A 32 14.30 4.91 1.51
C LEU A 32 13.66 3.60 1.97
N LEU A 33 14.43 2.73 2.63
CA LEU A 33 13.92 1.45 3.14
C LEU A 33 12.87 1.61 4.24
N ALA A 34 13.02 2.59 5.12
CA ALA A 34 12.03 2.87 6.16
C ALA A 34 10.69 3.35 5.57
N ARG A 35 10.73 4.14 4.49
CA ARG A 35 9.52 4.54 3.75
C ARG A 35 8.81 3.33 3.14
N GLU A 36 9.56 2.44 2.49
CA GLU A 36 8.98 1.22 1.92
C GLU A 36 8.44 0.27 3.00
N ALA A 37 9.15 0.09 4.10
CA ALA A 37 8.66 -0.70 5.24
C ALA A 37 7.36 -0.15 5.81
N ARG A 38 7.21 1.18 5.87
CA ARG A 38 5.97 1.82 6.30
C ARG A 38 4.83 1.57 5.31
N ARG A 39 5.08 1.71 4.00
CA ARG A 39 4.08 1.40 2.96
C ARG A 39 3.60 -0.04 3.06
N LEU A 40 4.52 -0.98 3.30
CA LEU A 40 4.19 -2.39 3.51
C LEU A 40 3.33 -2.61 4.76
N ALA A 41 3.58 -1.88 5.84
CA ALA A 41 2.79 -1.97 7.06
C ALA A 41 1.42 -1.28 6.96
N GLU A 42 1.30 -0.24 6.14
CA GLU A 42 0.04 0.50 5.94
C GLU A 42 -0.94 -0.23 5.01
N GLN A 43 -0.44 -1.08 4.11
CA GLN A 43 -1.28 -1.88 3.22
C GLN A 43 -1.75 -3.16 3.92
N PRO A 44 -3.07 -3.30 4.20
CA PRO A 44 -3.59 -4.56 4.72
C PRO A 44 -3.40 -5.63 3.65
N SER A 45 -3.05 -6.83 4.08
CA SER A 45 -3.14 -8.03 3.25
C SER A 45 -4.58 -8.25 2.77
N LEU A 46 -4.74 -9.06 1.73
CA LEU A 46 -6.07 -9.42 1.22
C LEU A 46 -6.95 -10.10 2.27
N GLU A 47 -6.32 -10.87 3.17
CA GLU A 47 -7.00 -11.56 4.26
C GLU A 47 -7.49 -10.56 5.31
N GLU A 48 -6.61 -9.70 5.82
CA GLU A 48 -6.99 -8.63 6.75
C GLU A 48 -8.03 -7.69 6.14
N LEU A 49 -7.93 -7.39 4.84
CA LEU A 49 -8.92 -6.59 4.14
C LEU A 49 -10.29 -7.30 4.12
N ARG A 50 -10.33 -8.60 3.84
CA ARG A 50 -11.58 -9.38 3.85
C ARG A 50 -12.20 -9.40 5.24
N GLU A 51 -11.42 -9.65 6.29
CA GLU A 51 -11.91 -9.60 7.67
C GLU A 51 -12.46 -8.22 8.03
N ARG A 52 -11.75 -7.16 7.63
CA ARG A 52 -12.21 -5.76 7.81
C ARG A 52 -13.48 -5.45 7.03
N LEU A 53 -13.73 -6.09 5.89
CA LEU A 53 -14.96 -5.92 5.13
C LEU A 53 -16.12 -6.68 5.77
N LEU A 54 -15.88 -7.92 6.21
CA LEU A 54 -16.89 -8.77 6.84
C LEU A 54 -17.33 -8.26 8.21
N SER A 55 -16.45 -7.57 8.94
CA SER A 55 -16.77 -6.97 10.24
C SER A 55 -17.58 -5.65 10.14
N ARG A 56 -17.75 -5.09 8.94
CA ARG A 56 -18.54 -3.85 8.76
C ARG A 56 -20.04 -4.17 8.72
N ALA A 57 -20.82 -3.31 9.36
CA ALA A 57 -22.27 -3.35 9.21
C ALA A 57 -22.65 -3.13 7.73
N ARG A 58 -23.58 -3.96 7.24
CA ARG A 58 -24.13 -3.81 5.89
C ARG A 58 -24.91 -2.51 5.81
N VAL A 59 -24.69 -1.75 4.74
CA VAL A 59 -25.45 -0.52 4.46
C VAL A 59 -26.53 -0.88 3.44
N GLU A 60 -27.78 -0.64 3.81
CA GLU A 60 -28.90 -0.69 2.88
C GLU A 60 -28.93 0.60 2.06
N LEU A 61 -28.82 0.46 0.74
CA LEU A 61 -28.82 1.60 -0.18
C LEU A 61 -30.21 1.77 -0.78
N SER A 62 -30.71 3.00 -0.81
CA SER A 62 -32.00 3.34 -1.41
C SER A 62 -32.03 3.14 -2.93
N ILE A 63 -30.87 3.16 -3.59
CA ILE A 63 -30.71 2.92 -5.02
C ILE A 63 -29.54 1.97 -5.21
N ALA A 64 -29.73 0.94 -6.04
CA ALA A 64 -28.65 0.04 -6.41
C ALA A 64 -27.53 0.81 -7.12
N PRO A 65 -26.26 0.71 -6.68
CA PRO A 65 -25.13 1.41 -7.30
C PRO A 65 -25.01 1.16 -8.81
N ALA A 66 -25.32 -0.07 -9.26
CA ALA A 66 -25.31 -0.42 -10.68
C ALA A 66 -26.32 0.40 -11.51
N ALA A 67 -27.52 0.66 -10.94
CA ALA A 67 -28.53 1.49 -11.61
C ALA A 67 -28.10 2.96 -11.68
N LEU A 68 -27.44 3.47 -10.62
CA LEU A 68 -26.89 4.82 -10.61
C LEU A 68 -25.78 4.99 -11.67
N ILE A 69 -24.83 4.06 -11.73
CA ILE A 69 -23.75 4.09 -12.73
C ILE A 69 -24.30 4.04 -14.16
N ARG A 70 -25.34 3.22 -14.41
CA ARG A 70 -25.97 3.14 -15.72
C ARG A 70 -26.62 4.45 -16.12
N ARG A 71 -27.42 5.06 -15.23
CA ARG A 71 -28.02 6.38 -15.46
C ARG A 71 -26.97 7.44 -15.83
N GLU A 72 -25.82 7.46 -15.16
CA GLU A 72 -24.75 8.42 -15.45
C GLU A 72 -24.05 8.15 -16.79
N ARG A 73 -23.95 6.89 -17.22
CA ARG A 73 -23.40 6.54 -18.53
C ARG A 73 -24.34 6.93 -19.66
N ASP A 74 -25.64 6.70 -19.49
CA ASP A 74 -26.66 7.00 -20.50
C ASP A 74 -26.86 8.51 -20.72
N ARG A 75 -26.33 9.35 -19.82
CA ARG A 75 -26.35 10.82 -19.90
C ARG A 75 -25.16 11.44 -20.65
N ARG A 76 -24.12 10.66 -20.93
CA ARG A 76 -22.95 11.07 -21.71
C ARG A 76 -23.15 10.76 -23.18
#